data_AF-V5GSA6-F1
#
_entry.id   AF-V5GSA6-F1
#
_cell.length_a   1.000
_cell.length_b   1.000
_cell.length_c   1.000
_cell.angle_alpha   90.00
_cell.angle_beta   90.00
_cell.angle_gamma   90.00
#
_symmetry.space_group_name_H-M   'P 1'
#
loop_
_entity.id
_entity.type
_entity.pdbx_description
1 polymer ?
#
loop_
_entity_poly.entity_id
_entity_poly.type
_entity_poly.pdbx_seq_one_letter_code
_entity_poly.pdbx_strand_id
1 'polypeptide(L)'
;GQVRFASNGNFKMNMNGQQQEPEKTPLEQFGTNLTKLAEQGKLDPVIGRDQEIQRAIQILSRRTKNNPVLIGRAGVGKTSLIDGLAQRIVKGEVPESLKNKQLVALDLGALIAGAKFRGEFEERLKSVLDEIDKANGEIIIFIDEVHMLLGLGKTDGSMDASNILKPKLARGLR
;
A
#
# COMPACT_ATOMS: atom_id res chain seq x y z
N GLY A 1 25.42 -73.17 11.05
CA GLY A 1 24.39 -72.32 10.44
C GLY A 1 24.47 -70.95 11.08
N GLN A 2 24.75 -69.91 10.28
CA GLN A 2 24.86 -68.53 10.75
C GLN A 2 23.49 -67.97 11.12
N VAL A 3 23.35 -67.38 12.31
CA VAL A 3 22.25 -66.47 12.64
C VAL A 3 22.84 -65.07 12.77
N ARG A 4 22.53 -64.22 11.81
CA ARG A 4 22.94 -62.80 11.78
C ARG A 4 21.87 -61.98 12.50
N PHE A 5 22.23 -61.40 13.64
CA PHE A 5 21.53 -60.22 14.17
C PHE A 5 22.38 -59.00 13.82
N ALA A 6 21.87 -58.14 12.93
CA ALA A 6 22.42 -56.83 12.67
C ALA A 6 21.30 -55.80 12.88
N SER A 7 21.39 -55.15 14.04
CA SER A 7 20.82 -53.83 14.30
C SER A 7 21.33 -52.81 13.29
N ASN A 8 20.43 -51.97 12.76
CA ASN A 8 20.59 -50.54 12.48
C ASN A 8 19.59 -50.09 11.41
N GLY A 9 18.34 -49.90 11.84
CA GLY A 9 17.40 -49.06 11.11
C GLY A 9 17.77 -47.60 11.37
N ASN A 10 18.46 -46.97 10.42
CA ASN A 10 18.67 -45.52 10.42
C ASN A 10 17.33 -44.81 10.25
N PHE A 11 16.75 -44.35 11.37
CA PHE A 11 15.65 -43.39 11.37
C PHE A 11 16.22 -42.01 11.02
N LYS A 12 16.42 -41.75 9.72
CA LYS A 12 16.64 -40.38 9.24
C LYS A 12 15.31 -39.64 9.30
N MET A 13 15.06 -38.92 10.39
CA MET A 13 14.08 -37.86 10.37
C MET A 13 14.53 -36.79 9.38
N ASN A 14 13.84 -36.71 8.24
CA ASN A 14 13.91 -35.53 7.38
C ASN A 14 13.26 -34.36 8.12
N MET A 15 14.05 -33.57 8.86
CA MET A 15 13.69 -32.20 9.19
C MET A 15 13.72 -31.38 7.90
N ASN A 16 12.63 -31.42 7.15
CA ASN A 16 12.33 -30.34 6.23
C ASN A 16 11.93 -29.14 7.09
N GLY A 17 12.91 -28.33 7.48
CA GLY A 17 12.69 -26.97 7.92
C GLY A 17 12.07 -26.21 6.75
N GLN A 18 10.74 -26.28 6.65
CA GLN A 18 9.98 -25.26 5.94
C GLN A 18 10.30 -23.97 6.68
N GLN A 19 11.27 -23.20 6.16
CA GLN A 19 11.42 -21.79 6.51
C GLN A 19 10.04 -21.18 6.24
N GLN A 20 9.28 -20.97 7.30
CA GLN A 20 8.03 -20.22 7.22
C GLN A 20 8.44 -18.86 6.69
N GLU A 21 7.99 -18.55 5.47
CA GLU A 21 8.13 -17.20 4.95
C GLU A 21 7.53 -16.25 5.99
N PRO A 22 8.22 -15.13 6.31
CA PRO A 22 7.70 -14.19 7.29
C PRO A 22 6.29 -13.77 6.87
N GLU A 23 5.37 -13.71 7.84
CA GLU A 23 4.01 -13.24 7.58
C GLU A 23 4.09 -11.85 6.95
N LYS A 24 3.48 -11.71 5.77
CA LYS A 24 3.42 -10.44 5.05
C LYS A 24 2.68 -9.41 5.89
N THR A 25 3.19 -8.17 5.91
CA THR A 25 2.50 -7.09 6.62
C THR A 25 1.17 -6.75 5.94
N PRO A 26 0.19 -6.15 6.65
CA PRO A 26 -1.03 -5.66 6.03
C PRO A 26 -0.78 -4.80 4.77
N LEU A 27 0.19 -3.90 4.80
CA LEU A 27 0.51 -3.05 3.66
C LEU A 27 1.16 -3.84 2.51
N GLU A 28 1.90 -4.90 2.78
CA GLU A 28 2.40 -5.82 1.74
C GLU A 28 1.30 -6.72 1.15
N GLN A 29 0.28 -7.04 1.95
CA GLN A 29 -0.86 -7.86 1.50
C GLN A 29 -1.85 -7.06 0.65
N PHE A 30 -2.11 -5.80 1.03
CA PHE A 30 -3.14 -4.96 0.44
C PHE A 30 -2.59 -3.78 -0.36
N GLY A 31 -1.27 -3.67 -0.50
CA GLY A 31 -0.62 -2.55 -1.14
C GLY A 31 0.45 -2.96 -2.14
N THR A 32 0.74 -2.06 -3.07
CA THR A 32 1.84 -2.19 -4.03
C THR A 32 2.81 -1.02 -3.86
N ASN A 33 4.07 -1.32 -3.53
CA ASN A 33 5.11 -0.30 -3.37
C ASN A 33 5.61 0.20 -4.73
N LEU A 34 5.10 1.36 -5.16
CA LEU A 34 5.42 1.97 -6.45
C LEU A 34 6.85 2.51 -6.50
N THR A 35 7.39 3.02 -5.38
CA THR A 35 8.79 3.44 -5.30
C THR A 35 9.75 2.28 -5.56
N LYS A 36 9.45 1.10 -5.02
CA LYS A 36 10.24 -0.13 -5.26
C LYS A 36 10.13 -0.59 -6.71
N LEU A 37 8.95 -0.46 -7.33
CA LEU A 37 8.79 -0.73 -8.77
C LEU A 37 9.56 0.29 -9.63
N ALA A 38 9.60 1.56 -9.23
CA ALA A 38 10.35 2.61 -9.92
C ALA A 38 11.87 2.35 -9.83
N GLU A 39 12.39 1.98 -8.67
CA GLU A 39 13.80 1.56 -8.49
C GLU A 39 14.17 0.39 -9.40
N GLN A 40 13.24 -0.54 -9.61
CA GLN A 40 13.42 -1.71 -10.49
C GLN A 40 13.23 -1.38 -11.98
N GLY A 41 12.88 -0.13 -12.34
CA GLY A 41 12.60 0.25 -13.72
C GLY A 41 11.33 -0.41 -14.29
N LYS A 42 10.40 -0.84 -13.43
CA LYS A 42 9.16 -1.54 -13.83
C LYS A 42 7.98 -0.62 -14.08
N LEU A 43 8.11 0.67 -13.78
CA LEU A 43 7.08 1.66 -14.08
C LEU A 43 7.28 2.24 -15.47
N ASP A 44 6.18 2.50 -16.16
CA ASP A 44 6.20 3.12 -17.49
C ASP A 44 6.77 4.55 -17.41
N PRO A 45 7.50 5.00 -18.46
CA PRO A 45 7.97 6.37 -18.52
C PRO A 45 6.79 7.34 -18.63
N VAL A 46 6.82 8.42 -17.84
CA VAL A 46 5.73 9.39 -17.78
C VAL A 46 6.07 10.61 -18.63
N ILE A 47 5.16 10.97 -19.55
CA ILE A 47 5.34 12.08 -20.48
C ILE A 47 4.24 13.12 -20.25
N GLY A 48 4.61 14.40 -20.17
CA GLY A 48 3.66 15.53 -20.19
C GLY A 48 2.84 15.71 -18.91
N ARG A 49 3.35 15.27 -17.74
CA ARG A 49 2.69 15.38 -16.43
C ARG A 49 3.43 16.24 -15.41
N ASP A 50 4.42 17.01 -15.87
CA ASP A 50 5.34 17.71 -14.97
C ASP A 50 4.64 18.70 -14.05
N GLN A 51 3.62 19.41 -14.55
CA GLN A 51 2.88 20.41 -13.77
C GLN A 51 2.05 19.76 -12.67
N GLU A 52 1.35 18.66 -12.98
CA GLU A 52 0.51 17.96 -12.01
C GLU A 52 1.34 17.22 -10.96
N ILE A 53 2.45 16.60 -11.36
CA ILE A 53 3.41 15.98 -10.42
C ILE A 53 3.99 17.06 -9.50
N GLN A 54 4.42 18.20 -10.05
CA GLN A 54 4.93 19.31 -9.25
C GLN A 54 3.89 19.83 -8.25
N ARG A 55 2.62 19.91 -8.67
CA ARG A 55 1.52 20.32 -7.79
C ARG A 55 1.26 19.30 -6.68
N ALA A 56 1.34 18.00 -6.98
CA ALA A 56 1.22 16.94 -5.97
C ALA A 56 2.34 17.05 -4.93
N ILE A 57 3.59 17.21 -5.36
CA ILE A 57 4.76 17.45 -4.50
C ILE A 57 4.53 18.66 -3.59
N GLN A 58 4.10 19.80 -4.15
CA GLN A 58 3.84 21.02 -3.38
C GLN A 58 2.76 20.83 -2.31
N ILE A 59 1.72 20.03 -2.58
CA ILE A 59 0.66 19.74 -1.60
C ILE A 59 1.19 18.80 -0.51
N LEU A 60 1.87 17.72 -0.89
CA LEU A 60 2.43 16.73 0.04
C LEU A 60 3.46 17.34 0.99
N SER A 61 4.22 18.33 0.55
CA SER A 61 5.21 19.06 1.39
C SER A 61 4.60 20.04 2.39
N ARG A 62 3.27 20.22 2.45
CA ARG A 62 2.63 21.13 3.40
C ARG A 62 2.64 20.55 4.82
N ARG A 63 2.65 21.43 5.82
CA ARG A 63 2.51 21.03 7.24
C ARG A 63 1.11 20.53 7.61
N THR A 64 0.07 21.03 6.92
CA THR A 64 -1.33 20.68 7.15
C THR A 64 -2.06 20.57 5.82
N LYS A 65 -3.13 19.75 5.79
CA LYS A 65 -3.92 19.49 4.57
C LYS A 65 -3.02 19.05 3.40
N ASN A 66 -2.07 18.15 3.69
CA ASN A 66 -1.09 17.62 2.77
C ASN A 66 -1.59 16.42 1.96
N ASN A 67 -2.92 16.31 1.77
CA ASN A 67 -3.57 15.22 1.06
C ASN A 67 -4.01 15.73 -0.33
N PRO A 68 -3.21 15.54 -1.40
CA PRO A 68 -3.63 15.92 -2.75
C PRO A 68 -4.79 15.04 -3.21
N VAL A 69 -5.74 15.63 -3.94
CA VAL A 69 -6.85 14.91 -4.57
C VAL A 69 -6.80 15.16 -6.07
N LEU A 70 -6.69 14.07 -6.85
CA LEU A 70 -6.65 14.12 -8.31
C LEU A 70 -8.05 14.01 -8.91
N ILE A 71 -8.55 15.13 -9.43
CA ILE A 71 -9.86 15.20 -10.06
C ILE A 71 -9.70 15.09 -11.59
N GLY A 72 -10.51 14.23 -12.20
CA GLY A 72 -10.47 13.96 -13.63
C GLY A 72 -11.37 12.77 -13.99
N ARG A 73 -11.74 12.66 -15.26
CA ARG A 73 -12.53 11.53 -15.78
C ARG A 73 -11.76 10.21 -15.65
N ALA A 74 -12.45 9.07 -15.61
CA ALA A 74 -11.81 7.77 -15.71
C ALA A 74 -11.02 7.66 -17.03
N GLY A 75 -9.90 6.95 -17.02
CA GLY A 75 -9.07 6.72 -18.21
C GLY A 75 -8.15 7.89 -18.62
N VAL A 76 -8.16 9.03 -17.92
CA VAL A 76 -7.26 10.16 -18.23
C VAL A 76 -5.82 9.95 -17.77
N GLY A 77 -5.45 8.77 -17.26
CA GLY A 77 -4.08 8.47 -16.81
C GLY A 77 -3.70 9.09 -15.47
N LYS A 78 -4.60 9.09 -14.47
CA LYS A 78 -4.26 9.52 -13.10
C LYS A 78 -3.17 8.64 -12.48
N THR A 79 -3.19 7.34 -12.78
CA THR A 79 -2.17 6.37 -12.36
C THR A 79 -0.78 6.77 -12.86
N SER A 80 -0.66 7.19 -14.12
CA SER A 80 0.62 7.63 -14.69
C SER A 80 1.22 8.85 -13.97
N LEU A 81 0.40 9.74 -13.40
CA LEU A 81 0.90 10.83 -12.56
C LEU A 81 1.56 10.28 -11.29
N ILE A 82 0.93 9.29 -10.65
CA ILE A 82 1.44 8.64 -9.43
C ILE A 82 2.72 7.87 -9.72
N ASP A 83 2.81 7.18 -10.86
CA ASP A 83 4.04 6.52 -11.29
C ASP A 83 5.18 7.53 -11.47
N GLY A 84 4.87 8.70 -12.06
CA GLY A 84 5.81 9.80 -12.23
C GLY A 84 6.26 10.40 -10.90
N LEU A 85 5.36 10.47 -9.91
CA LEU A 85 5.70 10.86 -8.55
C LEU A 85 6.66 9.85 -7.90
N ALA A 86 6.40 8.53 -8.02
CA ALA A 86 7.31 7.50 -7.52
C ALA A 86 8.69 7.61 -8.15
N GLN A 87 8.76 7.80 -9.47
CA GLN A 87 10.02 8.00 -10.20
C GLN A 87 10.79 9.22 -9.70
N ARG A 88 10.12 10.37 -9.46
CA ARG A 88 10.78 11.57 -8.93
C ARG A 88 11.30 11.39 -7.50
N ILE A 89 10.54 10.68 -6.65
CA ILE A 89 10.99 10.37 -5.28
C ILE A 89 12.29 9.55 -5.34
N VAL A 90 12.32 8.48 -6.14
CA VAL A 90 13.50 7.60 -6.29
C VAL A 90 14.70 8.34 -6.88
N LYS A 91 14.48 9.22 -7.86
CA LYS A 91 15.55 10.05 -8.44
C LYS A 91 16.04 11.17 -7.50
N GLY A 92 15.37 11.39 -6.37
CA GLY A 92 15.66 12.51 -5.47
C GLY A 92 15.26 13.88 -6.02
N GLU A 93 14.41 13.92 -7.06
CA GLU A 93 13.86 15.13 -7.70
C GLU A 93 12.66 15.69 -6.91
N VAL A 94 12.75 15.65 -5.58
CA VAL A 94 11.72 16.10 -4.64
C VAL A 94 12.37 16.86 -3.48
N PRO A 95 11.63 17.74 -2.77
CA PRO A 95 12.12 18.39 -1.57
C PRO A 95 12.50 17.37 -0.49
N GLU A 96 13.39 17.76 0.43
CA GLU A 96 13.83 16.93 1.58
C GLU A 96 12.65 16.29 2.34
N SER A 97 11.55 17.03 2.47
CA SER A 97 10.34 16.54 3.12
C SER A 97 9.73 15.28 2.51
N LEU A 98 10.08 14.91 1.27
CA LEU A 98 9.56 13.74 0.55
C LEU A 98 10.66 12.76 0.14
N LYS A 99 11.93 13.07 0.37
CA LYS A 99 13.03 12.15 0.06
C LYS A 99 12.89 10.88 0.88
N ASN A 100 13.25 9.76 0.25
CA ASN A 100 13.25 8.41 0.85
C ASN A 100 11.87 7.91 1.33
N LYS A 101 10.78 8.65 1.09
CA LYS A 101 9.44 8.16 1.40
C LYS A 101 9.05 7.05 0.44
N GLN A 102 8.32 6.07 0.94
CA GLN A 102 7.73 5.04 0.10
C GLN A 102 6.38 5.52 -0.43
N LEU A 103 6.13 5.34 -1.73
CA LEU A 103 4.81 5.55 -2.31
C LEU A 103 4.14 4.19 -2.51
N VAL A 104 3.03 3.96 -1.81
CA VAL A 104 2.30 2.69 -1.85
C VAL A 104 0.89 2.91 -2.37
N ALA A 105 0.51 2.20 -3.42
CA ALA A 105 -0.85 2.14 -3.93
C ALA A 105 -1.66 1.12 -3.13
N LEU A 106 -2.78 1.55 -2.55
CA LEU A 106 -3.68 0.69 -1.78
C LEU A 106 -4.68 0.00 -2.71
N ASP A 107 -4.76 -1.33 -2.64
CA ASP A 107 -5.76 -2.13 -3.34
C ASP A 107 -7.01 -2.29 -2.48
N LEU A 108 -7.99 -1.43 -2.74
CA LEU A 108 -9.30 -1.52 -2.10
C LEU A 108 -10.06 -2.78 -2.49
N GLY A 109 -9.83 -3.30 -3.70
CA GLY A 109 -10.44 -4.54 -4.17
C GLY A 109 -9.97 -5.72 -3.33
N ALA A 110 -8.67 -5.81 -3.04
CA ALA A 110 -8.09 -6.85 -2.17
C ALA A 110 -8.60 -6.75 -0.72
N LEU A 111 -8.78 -5.53 -0.19
CA LEU A 111 -9.36 -5.33 1.15
C LEU A 111 -10.80 -5.85 1.24
N ILE A 112 -11.59 -5.61 0.20
CA ILE A 112 -13.00 -6.04 0.09
C ILE A 112 -13.09 -7.54 -0.23
N ALA A 113 -12.18 -8.06 -1.07
CA ALA A 113 -12.16 -9.44 -1.49
C ALA A 113 -12.00 -10.38 -0.29
N GLY A 114 -12.94 -11.32 -0.16
CA GLY A 114 -12.95 -12.26 0.96
C GLY A 114 -13.33 -11.67 2.31
N ALA A 115 -13.78 -10.40 2.38
CA ALA A 115 -14.50 -9.90 3.54
C ALA A 115 -15.95 -10.39 3.46
N LYS A 116 -16.33 -11.37 4.28
CA LYS A 116 -17.70 -11.89 4.33
C LYS A 116 -18.64 -10.93 5.04
N PHE A 117 -18.08 -10.10 5.93
CA PHE A 117 -18.79 -9.12 6.72
C PHE A 117 -18.11 -7.76 6.60
N ARG A 118 -18.90 -6.68 6.68
CA ARG A 118 -18.41 -5.30 6.67
C ARG A 118 -17.33 -5.03 7.72
N GLY A 119 -17.46 -5.63 8.90
CA GLY A 119 -16.49 -5.48 9.99
C GLY A 119 -15.08 -5.94 9.61
N GLU A 120 -14.96 -7.02 8.83
CA GLU A 120 -13.65 -7.56 8.41
C GLU A 120 -12.92 -6.58 7.49
N PHE A 121 -13.63 -5.92 6.57
CA PHE A 121 -13.06 -4.84 5.76
C PHE A 121 -12.58 -3.68 6.62
N GLU A 122 -13.40 -3.22 7.56
CA GLU A 122 -13.03 -2.12 8.46
C GLU A 122 -11.81 -2.46 9.32
N GLU A 123 -11.70 -3.70 9.79
CA GLU A 123 -10.54 -4.20 10.54
C GLU A 123 -9.27 -4.26 9.68
N ARG A 124 -9.36 -4.76 8.44
CA ARG A 124 -8.23 -4.76 7.50
C ARG A 124 -7.79 -3.35 7.12
N LEU A 125 -8.74 -2.42 6.91
CA LEU A 125 -8.41 -1.03 6.65
C LEU A 125 -7.72 -0.39 7.87
N LYS A 126 -8.21 -0.68 9.09
CA LYS A 126 -7.57 -0.20 10.32
C LYS A 126 -6.15 -0.74 10.47
N SER A 127 -5.90 -2.03 10.21
CA SER A 127 -4.56 -2.60 10.34
C SER A 127 -3.56 -1.98 9.36
N VAL A 128 -4.00 -1.69 8.13
CA VAL A 128 -3.20 -0.94 7.16
C VAL A 128 -2.90 0.47 7.65
N LEU A 129 -3.92 1.21 8.14
CA LEU A 129 -3.75 2.57 8.66
C LEU A 129 -2.82 2.62 9.88
N ASP A 130 -2.92 1.64 10.78
CA ASP A 130 -2.06 1.55 11.95
C ASP A 130 -0.60 1.27 11.56
N GLU A 131 -0.35 0.47 10.51
CA GLU A 131 0.99 0.27 9.96
C GLU A 131 1.56 1.57 9.38
N ILE A 132 0.74 2.34 8.65
CA ILE A 132 1.14 3.64 8.09
C ILE A 132 1.48 4.64 9.20
N ASP A 133 0.68 4.72 10.27
CA ASP A 133 0.97 5.61 11.39
C ASP A 133 2.28 5.21 12.10
N LYS A 134 2.54 3.91 12.24
CA LYS A 134 3.79 3.40 12.85
C LYS A 134 5.02 3.72 12.01
N ALA A 135 4.84 3.92 10.70
CA ALA A 135 5.90 4.33 9.81
C ALA A 135 6.27 5.83 9.96
N ASN A 136 5.65 6.58 10.87
CA ASN A 136 6.03 7.96 11.24
C ASN A 136 6.24 8.87 10.01
N GLY A 137 5.29 8.82 9.08
CA GLY A 137 5.29 9.64 7.87
C GLY A 137 6.22 9.15 6.77
N GLU A 138 6.93 8.02 6.91
CA GLU A 138 7.78 7.46 5.84
C GLU A 138 6.98 6.94 4.64
N ILE A 139 5.67 6.73 4.80
CA ILE A 139 4.80 6.14 3.78
C ILE A 139 3.80 7.18 3.27
N ILE A 140 3.74 7.33 1.95
CA ILE A 140 2.69 8.04 1.22
C ILE A 140 1.75 7.00 0.63
N ILE A 141 0.45 7.16 0.86
CA ILE A 141 -0.57 6.26 0.32
C ILE A 141 -1.26 6.90 -0.87
N PHE A 142 -1.38 6.13 -1.94
CA PHE A 142 -2.23 6.42 -3.08
C PHE A 142 -3.49 5.56 -3.04
N ILE A 143 -4.64 6.20 -3.24
CA ILE A 143 -5.95 5.56 -3.37
C ILE A 143 -6.57 6.12 -4.65
N ASP A 144 -6.77 5.29 -5.66
CA ASP A 144 -7.32 5.73 -6.95
C ASP A 144 -8.78 6.19 -6.80
N GLU A 145 -9.62 5.29 -6.29
CA GLU A 145 -11.05 5.51 -6.14
C GLU A 145 -11.44 5.80 -4.69
N VAL A 146 -10.93 6.92 -4.14
CA VAL A 146 -11.24 7.33 -2.75
C VAL A 146 -12.74 7.47 -2.49
N HIS A 147 -13.55 7.70 -3.54
CA HIS A 147 -15.00 7.77 -3.43
C HIS A 147 -15.62 6.43 -3.01
N MET A 148 -14.99 5.29 -3.27
CA MET A 148 -15.41 3.99 -2.72
C MET A 148 -15.38 3.98 -1.20
N LEU A 149 -14.49 4.76 -0.58
CA LEU A 149 -14.35 4.88 0.86
C LEU A 149 -15.27 5.94 1.47
N LEU A 150 -15.64 6.95 0.68
CA LEU A 150 -16.37 8.15 1.14
C LEU A 150 -17.87 8.14 0.78
N GLY A 151 -18.31 7.27 -0.12
CA GLY A 151 -19.31 7.70 -1.11
C GLY A 151 -20.49 6.80 -1.43
N LEU A 152 -20.72 5.68 -0.75
CA LEU A 152 -21.96 4.90 -1.00
C LEU A 152 -23.10 5.18 -0.01
N GLY A 153 -23.03 6.22 0.82
CA GLY A 153 -24.05 6.58 1.83
C GLY A 153 -25.44 7.05 1.33
N LYS A 154 -26.04 6.42 0.32
CA LYS A 154 -27.45 6.62 -0.08
C LYS A 154 -28.28 5.34 -0.18
N THR A 155 -27.69 4.18 0.04
CA THR A 155 -28.42 2.90 0.09
C THR A 155 -27.94 2.09 1.27
N ASP A 156 -28.86 1.41 1.95
CA ASP A 156 -28.79 0.75 3.26
C ASP A 156 -27.70 -0.34 3.47
N GLY A 157 -26.67 -0.38 2.63
CA GLY A 157 -25.62 -1.42 2.62
C GLY A 157 -24.23 -0.93 2.20
N SER A 158 -24.00 0.38 2.12
CA SER A 158 -22.70 0.92 1.74
C SER A 158 -21.64 0.85 2.82
N MET A 159 -20.44 0.39 2.47
CA MET A 159 -19.24 0.54 3.29
C MET A 159 -18.95 2.02 3.54
N ASP A 160 -19.06 2.47 4.80
CA ASP A 160 -18.72 3.84 5.19
C ASP A 160 -17.40 3.86 5.96
N ALA A 161 -16.29 3.92 5.22
CA ALA A 161 -14.95 4.10 5.79
C ALA A 161 -14.66 5.55 6.19
N SER A 162 -15.60 6.48 5.94
CA SER A 162 -15.41 7.91 6.21
C SER A 162 -15.12 8.19 7.67
N ASN A 163 -15.72 7.45 8.60
CA ASN A 163 -15.50 7.64 10.03
C ASN A 163 -14.07 7.25 10.46
N ILE A 164 -13.46 6.28 9.78
CA ILE A 164 -12.09 5.84 10.02
C ILE A 164 -11.09 6.85 9.41
N LEU A 165 -11.40 7.37 8.21
CA LEU A 165 -10.48 8.22 7.45
C LEU A 165 -10.52 9.70 7.84
N LYS A 166 -11.69 10.26 8.17
CA LYS A 166 -11.86 11.70 8.50
C LYS A 166 -10.86 12.19 9.56
N PRO A 167 -10.65 11.50 10.71
CA PRO A 167 -9.70 11.95 11.73
C PRO A 167 -8.24 11.94 11.25
N LYS A 168 -7.88 11.03 10.33
CA LYS A 168 -6.53 10.92 9.77
C LYS A 168 -6.27 12.03 8.75
N LEU A 169 -7.24 12.26 7.86
CA LEU A 169 -7.16 13.30 6.83
C LEU A 169 -7.14 14.72 7.42
N ALA A 170 -7.87 14.97 8.51
CA ALA A 170 -7.90 16.27 9.16
C ALA A 170 -6.57 16.64 9.86
N ARG A 171 -5.89 15.65 10.44
CA ARG A 171 -4.61 15.84 11.14
C ARG A 171 -3.40 15.82 10.20
N GLY A 172 -3.55 15.23 9.02
CA GLY A 172 -2.44 14.74 8.21
C GLY A 172 -1.94 13.42 8.79
N LEU A 173 -1.66 12.44 7.94
CA LEU A 173 -0.87 11.27 8.35
C LEU A 173 0.52 11.80 8.67
N ARG A 174 0.93 11.69 9.94
CA ARG A 174 2.22 12.18 10.44
C ARG A 174 3.23 11.05 10.51
#